data_AF-X0Z504-F1
#
_entry.id   AF-X0Z504-F1
#
_cell.length_a   1.000
_cell.length_b   1.000
_cell.length_c   1.000
_cell.angle_alpha   90.00
_cell.angle_beta   90.00
_cell.angle_gamma   90.00
#
_symmetry.space_group_name_H-M   'P 1'
#
loop_
_entity.id
_entity.type
_entity.pdbx_description
1 polymer ?
#
loop_
_entity_poly.entity_id
_entity_poly.type
_entity_poly.pdbx_seq_one_letter_code
_entity_poly.pdbx_strand_id
1 'polypeptide(L)'
;YWSEALTQGAVRQIWNHGSGSTFNLQIGVEDYGPDTGFDVRTLEAWWQLGKDMTAPVTDWTNNSKNLAVYEVVEETMPTGMIVPFGGDVAPSGYLMCDGSEVDRGTYAALYAVIGDNYGNGNGVDTFNLPGSAGRVPQGRDAGIPDFDTLGNTGGEKDHQLSVAELAQHNHTVGYSDTSSGNGTYAHGNLHNTAAYTLESATTVNLNTGSNVAHNNMGPYFVTNYIIQT
;
A
#
# COMPACT_ATOMS: atom_id res chain seq x y z
N TYR A 1 -33.51 -17.67 -42.32
CA TYR A 1 -34.29 -18.79 -42.87
C TYR A 1 -33.54 -20.06 -42.54
N TRP A 2 -34.03 -20.84 -41.59
CA TRP A 2 -33.40 -22.09 -41.17
C TRP A 2 -34.31 -23.23 -41.67
N SER A 3 -33.84 -24.04 -42.62
CA SER A 3 -34.65 -25.09 -43.27
C SER A 3 -34.01 -26.48 -43.17
N GLU A 4 -33.30 -26.76 -42.09
CA GLU A 4 -32.75 -28.10 -41.85
C GLU A 4 -33.24 -28.61 -40.50
N ALA A 5 -33.79 -29.83 -40.52
CA ALA A 5 -34.27 -30.52 -39.33
C ALA A 5 -33.15 -30.63 -38.29
N LEU A 6 -33.44 -30.27 -37.05
CA LEU A 6 -32.51 -30.44 -35.93
C LEU A 6 -32.44 -31.93 -35.61
N THR A 7 -31.29 -32.55 -35.84
CA THR A 7 -31.02 -33.91 -35.40
C THR A 7 -30.59 -33.92 -33.93
N GLN A 8 -30.87 -35.03 -33.25
CA GLN A 8 -30.55 -35.23 -31.83
C GLN A 8 -29.05 -34.97 -31.58
N GLY A 9 -28.73 -34.05 -30.65
CA GLY A 9 -27.36 -33.70 -30.30
C GLY A 9 -26.66 -32.65 -31.18
N ALA A 10 -27.38 -31.93 -32.04
CA ALA A 10 -26.78 -30.89 -32.89
C ALA A 10 -26.22 -29.70 -32.08
N VAL A 11 -24.92 -29.43 -32.23
CA VAL A 11 -24.27 -28.20 -31.75
C VAL A 11 -24.33 -27.17 -32.88
N ARG A 12 -24.87 -25.97 -32.62
CA ARG A 12 -24.83 -24.87 -33.60
C ARG A 12 -24.13 -23.66 -32.99
N GLN A 13 -23.06 -23.23 -33.63
CA GLN A 13 -22.38 -21.98 -33.29
C GLN A 13 -23.29 -20.81 -33.67
N ILE A 14 -23.63 -19.95 -32.70
CA ILE A 14 -24.59 -18.86 -32.93
C ILE A 14 -23.87 -17.53 -33.16
N TRP A 15 -22.68 -17.33 -32.59
CA TRP A 15 -21.99 -16.05 -32.74
C TRP A 15 -20.48 -16.12 -32.49
N ASN A 16 -19.70 -15.45 -33.34
CA ASN A 16 -18.25 -15.31 -33.21
C ASN A 16 -17.91 -13.83 -33.05
N HIS A 17 -17.30 -13.45 -31.92
CA HIS A 17 -17.08 -12.06 -31.56
C HIS A 17 -15.66 -11.59 -31.90
N GLY A 18 -15.19 -11.87 -33.12
CA GLY A 18 -14.02 -11.24 -33.76
C GLY A 18 -12.67 -11.25 -33.03
N SER A 19 -12.55 -11.90 -31.87
CA SER A 19 -11.43 -11.78 -30.92
C SER A 19 -10.94 -13.12 -30.39
N GLY A 20 -11.22 -14.23 -31.11
CA GLY A 20 -10.88 -15.59 -30.66
C GLY A 20 -11.82 -16.16 -29.58
N SER A 21 -12.92 -15.46 -29.30
CA SER A 21 -13.97 -15.90 -28.38
C SER A 21 -15.24 -16.28 -29.14
N THR A 22 -15.73 -17.50 -28.94
CA THR A 22 -16.98 -17.98 -29.56
C THR A 22 -18.04 -18.29 -28.51
N PHE A 23 -19.26 -17.83 -28.75
CA PHE A 23 -20.43 -18.24 -27.98
C PHE A 23 -21.09 -19.43 -28.68
N ASN A 24 -21.09 -20.58 -28.00
CA ASN A 24 -21.65 -21.81 -28.52
C ASN A 24 -22.91 -22.17 -27.74
N LEU A 25 -23.98 -22.46 -28.47
CA LEU A 25 -25.24 -22.96 -27.90
C LEU A 25 -25.47 -24.39 -28.40
N GLN A 26 -25.59 -25.33 -27.46
CA GLN A 26 -26.00 -26.68 -27.78
C GLN A 26 -27.45 -26.86 -27.34
N ILE A 27 -28.29 -27.32 -28.28
CA ILE A 27 -29.71 -27.57 -28.02
C ILE A 27 -29.95 -29.06 -28.16
N GLY A 28 -30.25 -29.73 -27.03
CA GLY A 28 -30.68 -31.12 -27.02
C GLY A 28 -32.18 -31.21 -27.29
N VAL A 29 -32.54 -31.61 -28.50
CA VAL A 29 -33.92 -31.99 -28.87
C VAL A 29 -34.06 -33.50 -28.86
N GLU A 30 -35.15 -33.99 -28.27
CA GLU A 30 -35.54 -35.41 -28.34
C GLU A 30 -36.81 -35.50 -29.19
N ASP A 31 -36.76 -36.32 -30.23
CA ASP A 31 -37.89 -36.58 -31.12
C ASP A 31 -38.75 -37.67 -30.50
N TYR A 32 -39.96 -37.30 -30.05
CA TYR A 32 -40.91 -38.23 -29.43
C TYR A 32 -41.78 -38.97 -30.45
N GLY A 33 -41.48 -38.84 -31.75
CA GLY A 33 -42.22 -39.46 -32.83
C GLY A 33 -43.25 -38.52 -33.47
N PRO A 34 -43.95 -39.00 -34.51
CA PRO A 34 -44.69 -38.16 -35.46
C PRO A 34 -45.89 -37.40 -34.85
N ASP A 35 -46.36 -37.78 -33.66
CA ASP A 35 -47.62 -37.30 -33.10
C ASP A 35 -47.46 -36.36 -31.88
N THR A 36 -46.24 -36.10 -31.41
CA THR A 36 -45.99 -35.39 -30.13
C THR A 36 -45.15 -34.12 -30.24
N GLY A 37 -44.56 -33.83 -31.41
CA GLY A 37 -43.73 -32.64 -31.61
C GLY A 37 -42.38 -32.70 -30.89
N PHE A 38 -41.57 -31.65 -31.08
CA PHE A 38 -40.23 -31.56 -30.49
C PHE A 38 -40.28 -30.90 -29.11
N ASP A 39 -39.78 -31.58 -28.09
CA ASP A 39 -39.54 -31.00 -26.75
C ASP A 39 -38.06 -30.61 -26.60
N VAL A 40 -37.79 -29.38 -26.17
CA VAL A 40 -36.44 -28.94 -25.76
C VAL A 40 -36.21 -29.44 -24.33
N ARG A 41 -35.36 -30.47 -24.18
CA ARG A 41 -35.09 -31.10 -22.89
C ARG A 41 -33.91 -30.46 -22.16
N THR A 42 -32.94 -29.92 -22.90
CA THR A 42 -31.77 -29.25 -22.34
C THR A 42 -31.34 -28.05 -23.19
N LEU A 43 -31.00 -26.95 -22.51
CA LEU A 43 -30.39 -25.76 -23.07
C LEU A 43 -29.07 -25.53 -22.33
N GLU A 44 -27.96 -25.72 -23.01
CA GLU A 44 -26.63 -25.52 -22.43
C GLU A 44 -25.88 -24.46 -23.24
N ALA A 45 -25.41 -23.43 -22.55
CA ALA A 45 -24.66 -22.32 -23.13
C ALA A 45 -23.28 -22.26 -22.49
N TRP A 46 -22.24 -22.17 -23.32
CA TRP A 46 -20.85 -22.14 -22.86
C TRP A 46 -20.06 -21.06 -23.62
N TRP A 47 -19.15 -20.39 -22.92
CA TRP A 47 -18.21 -19.44 -23.53
C TRP A 47 -16.83 -20.11 -23.65
N GLN A 48 -16.21 -20.03 -24.83
CA GLN A 48 -14.90 -20.64 -25.09
C GLN A 48 -13.87 -19.62 -25.56
N LEU A 49 -12.71 -19.61 -24.89
CA LEU A 49 -11.47 -18.99 -25.33
C LEU A 49 -10.54 -20.09 -25.86
N GLY A 50 -10.35 -20.14 -27.19
CA GLY A 50 -9.17 -20.76 -27.83
C GLY A 50 -8.85 -22.25 -27.59
N LYS A 51 -9.83 -23.15 -27.43
CA LYS A 51 -9.54 -24.61 -27.41
C LYS A 51 -10.38 -25.39 -28.44
N ASP A 52 -9.69 -26.15 -29.29
CA ASP A 52 -10.28 -27.05 -30.30
C ASP A 52 -11.04 -28.21 -29.66
N MET A 53 -12.31 -28.40 -30.07
CA MET A 53 -13.21 -29.48 -29.62
C MET A 53 -13.38 -30.52 -30.74
N THR A 54 -12.34 -31.29 -31.05
CA THR A 54 -12.45 -32.44 -31.96
C THR A 54 -12.86 -33.74 -31.27
N ALA A 55 -13.09 -33.74 -29.95
CA ALA A 55 -13.51 -34.91 -29.19
C ALA A 55 -14.98 -34.81 -28.74
N PRO A 56 -15.85 -35.79 -29.08
CA PRO A 56 -17.23 -35.83 -28.59
C PRO A 56 -17.26 -36.10 -27.08
N VAL A 57 -18.09 -35.36 -26.35
CA VAL A 57 -18.37 -35.59 -24.93
C VAL A 57 -19.26 -36.84 -24.82
N THR A 58 -18.71 -37.94 -24.30
CA THR A 58 -19.42 -39.24 -24.22
C THR A 58 -19.97 -39.59 -22.84
N ASP A 59 -19.91 -38.69 -21.85
CA ASP A 59 -20.42 -38.98 -20.50
C ASP A 59 -21.38 -37.89 -20.00
N TRP A 60 -22.68 -38.15 -20.16
CA TRP A 60 -23.78 -37.25 -19.82
C TRP A 60 -24.20 -37.36 -18.34
N THR A 61 -23.65 -38.32 -17.57
CA THR A 61 -24.23 -38.65 -16.26
C THR A 61 -23.75 -37.82 -15.07
N ASN A 62 -22.84 -36.85 -15.27
CA ASN A 62 -22.31 -36.03 -14.16
C ASN A 62 -22.20 -34.52 -14.44
N ASN A 63 -22.82 -33.99 -15.51
CA ASN A 63 -22.58 -32.60 -15.88
C ASN A 63 -23.41 -31.55 -15.10
N SER A 64 -24.36 -31.98 -14.26
CA SER A 64 -25.04 -31.07 -13.33
C SER A 64 -24.12 -30.55 -12.20
N LYS A 65 -22.90 -31.09 -12.05
CA LYS A 65 -21.86 -30.55 -11.17
C LYS A 65 -20.91 -29.53 -11.83
N ASN A 66 -20.97 -29.37 -13.16
CA ASN A 66 -20.08 -28.46 -13.89
C ASN A 66 -20.77 -27.20 -14.41
N LEU A 67 -22.04 -26.97 -14.06
CA LEU A 67 -22.65 -25.64 -14.18
C LEU A 67 -22.17 -24.74 -13.03
N ALA A 68 -20.86 -24.73 -12.78
CA ALA A 68 -20.25 -23.55 -12.20
C ALA A 68 -20.29 -22.52 -13.31
N VAL A 69 -21.23 -21.57 -13.22
CA VAL A 69 -20.98 -20.23 -13.72
C VAL A 69 -19.64 -19.86 -13.11
N TYR A 70 -18.56 -19.94 -13.89
CA TYR A 70 -17.31 -19.28 -13.55
C TYR A 70 -17.66 -17.79 -13.62
N GLU A 71 -18.26 -17.28 -12.56
CA GLU A 71 -18.07 -15.91 -12.16
C GLU A 71 -16.55 -15.73 -12.22
N VAL A 72 -16.08 -14.89 -13.15
CA VAL A 72 -14.73 -14.38 -13.06
C VAL A 72 -14.69 -13.77 -11.68
N VAL A 73 -14.12 -14.50 -10.72
CA VAL A 73 -13.92 -14.01 -9.38
C VAL A 73 -13.15 -12.73 -9.63
N GLU A 74 -13.81 -11.61 -9.30
CA GLU A 74 -13.21 -10.29 -9.36
C GLU A 74 -11.79 -10.39 -8.84
N GLU A 75 -10.86 -9.72 -9.51
CA GLU A 75 -9.47 -9.62 -9.08
C GLU A 75 -9.46 -9.42 -7.56
N THR A 76 -9.06 -10.44 -6.79
CA THR A 76 -9.34 -10.48 -5.33
C THR A 76 -8.71 -9.31 -4.58
N MET A 77 -7.80 -8.61 -5.26
CA MET A 77 -7.13 -7.39 -4.84
C MET A 77 -7.26 -6.37 -6.00
N PRO A 78 -7.85 -5.19 -5.79
CA PRO A 78 -7.92 -4.16 -6.81
C PRO A 78 -6.53 -3.62 -7.19
N THR A 79 -6.37 -3.20 -8.45
CA THR A 79 -5.22 -2.43 -8.93
C THR A 79 -4.86 -1.28 -7.98
N GLY A 80 -3.56 -1.09 -7.72
CA GLY A 80 -3.07 -0.07 -6.81
C GLY A 80 -3.09 -0.47 -5.33
N MET A 81 -3.63 -1.65 -4.99
CA MET A 81 -3.52 -2.18 -3.63
C MET A 81 -2.06 -2.45 -3.27
N ILE A 82 -1.63 -1.87 -2.14
CA ILE A 82 -0.31 -2.08 -1.56
C ILE A 82 -0.41 -3.07 -0.41
N VAL A 83 0.40 -4.13 -0.44
CA VAL A 83 0.43 -5.14 0.62
C VAL A 83 1.86 -5.43 1.11
N PRO A 84 2.07 -5.70 2.41
CA PRO A 84 3.32 -6.25 2.90
C PRO A 84 3.60 -7.61 2.25
N PHE A 85 4.85 -7.84 1.88
CA PHE A 85 5.29 -9.03 1.19
C PHE A 85 6.62 -9.54 1.77
N GLY A 86 6.65 -10.83 2.09
CA GLY A 86 7.81 -11.46 2.74
C GLY A 86 8.87 -12.01 1.78
N GLY A 87 8.68 -11.87 0.45
CA GLY A 87 9.62 -12.38 -0.56
C GLY A 87 10.42 -11.26 -1.23
N ASP A 88 11.51 -11.63 -1.91
CA ASP A 88 12.44 -10.69 -2.53
C ASP A 88 12.07 -10.30 -3.98
N VAL A 89 11.16 -11.05 -4.61
CA VAL A 89 10.76 -10.84 -6.02
C VAL A 89 9.25 -10.74 -6.12
N ALA A 90 8.75 -9.69 -6.77
CA ALA A 90 7.32 -9.49 -6.93
C ALA A 90 6.73 -10.60 -7.82
N PRO A 91 5.59 -11.20 -7.44
CA PRO A 91 4.91 -12.18 -8.28
C PRO A 91 4.29 -11.50 -9.51
N SER A 92 3.88 -12.31 -10.49
CA SER A 92 3.17 -11.82 -11.68
C SER A 92 1.91 -11.02 -11.29
N GLY A 93 1.70 -9.87 -11.93
CA GLY A 93 0.60 -8.95 -11.60
C GLY A 93 0.94 -7.94 -10.50
N TYR A 94 2.17 -7.97 -9.98
CA TYR A 94 2.64 -7.05 -8.95
C TYR A 94 3.97 -6.41 -9.31
N LEU A 95 4.23 -5.23 -8.75
CA LEU A 95 5.53 -4.55 -8.76
C LEU A 95 6.02 -4.30 -7.35
N MET A 96 7.34 -4.15 -7.19
CA MET A 96 7.93 -3.73 -5.92
C MET A 96 7.67 -2.25 -5.66
N CYS A 97 7.29 -1.92 -4.42
CA CYS A 97 7.21 -0.53 -3.96
C CYS A 97 8.61 -0.01 -3.57
N ASP A 98 9.48 0.14 -4.56
CA ASP A 98 10.88 0.55 -4.40
C ASP A 98 11.16 1.99 -4.87
N GLY A 99 10.16 2.70 -5.39
CA GLY A 99 10.29 4.06 -5.92
C GLY A 99 10.72 4.12 -7.39
N SER A 100 10.83 2.97 -8.06
CA SER A 100 11.21 2.91 -9.47
C SER A 100 10.23 3.65 -10.38
N GLU A 101 10.76 4.12 -11.51
CA GLU A 101 9.99 4.72 -12.59
C GLU A 101 9.50 3.62 -13.53
N VAL A 102 8.21 3.66 -13.89
CA VAL A 102 7.58 2.67 -14.77
C VAL A 102 6.79 3.32 -15.89
N ASP A 103 6.60 2.58 -16.99
CA ASP A 103 5.94 3.07 -18.20
C ASP A 103 4.42 3.17 -18.02
N ARG A 104 3.86 4.33 -18.37
CA ARG A 104 2.44 4.66 -18.25
C ARG A 104 1.58 3.87 -19.24
N GLY A 105 2.12 3.55 -20.42
CA GLY A 105 1.42 2.74 -21.42
C GLY A 105 1.26 1.29 -20.99
N THR A 106 2.32 0.72 -20.40
CA THR A 106 2.39 -0.65 -19.90
C THR A 106 1.51 -0.84 -18.66
N TYR A 107 1.52 0.13 -17.74
CA TYR A 107 0.80 0.08 -16.47
C TYR A 107 -0.31 1.14 -16.41
N ALA A 108 -1.12 1.23 -17.46
CA ALA A 108 -2.16 2.25 -17.60
C ALA A 108 -3.24 2.17 -16.50
N ALA A 109 -3.63 0.95 -16.08
CA ALA A 109 -4.59 0.74 -15.01
C ALA A 109 -4.04 1.25 -13.67
N LEU A 110 -2.80 0.87 -13.33
CA LEU A 110 -2.13 1.36 -12.14
C LEU A 110 -1.98 2.89 -12.13
N TYR A 111 -1.57 3.49 -13.24
CA TYR A 111 -1.47 4.95 -13.35
C TYR A 111 -2.81 5.65 -13.13
N ALA A 112 -3.90 5.09 -13.64
CA ALA A 112 -5.24 5.65 -13.42
C ALA A 112 -5.64 5.69 -11.94
N VAL A 113 -5.07 4.81 -11.11
CA VAL A 113 -5.33 4.76 -9.65
C VAL A 113 -4.37 5.66 -8.87
N ILE A 114 -3.05 5.55 -9.11
CA ILE A 114 -2.06 6.21 -8.25
C ILE A 114 -1.55 7.55 -8.80
N GLY A 115 -1.72 7.81 -10.10
CA GLY A 115 -1.26 9.01 -10.78
C GLY A 115 0.22 9.32 -10.50
N ASP A 116 0.52 10.61 -10.34
CA ASP A 116 1.88 11.10 -10.06
C ASP A 116 2.16 11.25 -8.55
N ASN A 117 1.32 10.68 -7.67
CA ASN A 117 1.42 10.87 -6.22
C ASN A 117 2.82 10.55 -5.65
N TYR A 118 3.55 9.64 -6.28
CA TYR A 118 4.88 9.19 -5.84
C TYR A 118 6.02 9.71 -6.71
N GLY A 119 5.73 10.62 -7.64
CA GLY A 119 6.67 11.21 -8.58
C GLY A 119 6.19 11.13 -10.02
N ASN A 120 6.51 12.17 -10.80
CA ASN A 120 6.06 12.35 -12.18
C ASN A 120 6.86 11.54 -13.21
N GLY A 121 7.78 10.67 -12.78
CA GLY A 121 8.74 10.00 -13.64
C GLY A 121 9.53 11.00 -14.48
N ASN A 122 9.67 10.68 -15.77
CA ASN A 122 10.25 11.53 -16.79
C ASN A 122 9.36 12.71 -17.23
N GLY A 123 8.16 12.86 -16.66
CA GLY A 123 7.21 13.94 -16.97
C GLY A 123 6.46 13.80 -18.29
N VAL A 124 6.64 12.69 -19.02
CA VAL A 124 6.01 12.46 -20.32
C VAL A 124 5.23 11.15 -20.31
N ASP A 125 5.94 10.03 -20.28
CA ASP A 125 5.38 8.69 -20.53
C ASP A 125 5.54 7.73 -19.34
N THR A 126 6.06 8.20 -18.22
CA THR A 126 6.32 7.36 -17.05
C THR A 126 5.74 7.98 -15.77
N PHE A 127 5.76 7.21 -14.69
CA PHE A 127 5.40 7.63 -13.34
C PHE A 127 6.19 6.80 -12.31
N ASN A 128 6.30 7.30 -11.08
CA ASN A 128 7.01 6.59 -10.01
C ASN A 128 6.05 5.71 -9.20
N LEU A 129 6.57 4.55 -8.78
CA LEU A 129 5.94 3.70 -7.78
C LEU A 129 6.15 4.27 -6.36
N PRO A 130 5.37 3.83 -5.35
CA PRO A 130 5.66 4.13 -3.95
C PRO A 130 7.05 3.64 -3.55
N GLY A 131 7.78 4.42 -2.73
CA GLY A 131 9.11 4.05 -2.24
C GLY A 131 9.12 3.64 -0.76
N SER A 132 9.03 2.34 -0.47
CA SER A 132 8.94 1.81 0.91
C SER A 132 10.28 1.65 1.63
N ALA A 133 11.41 1.78 0.93
CA ALA A 133 12.74 1.56 1.50
C ALA A 133 12.99 2.42 2.75
N GLY A 134 13.15 1.76 3.91
CA GLY A 134 13.40 2.40 5.20
C GLY A 134 12.23 3.23 5.74
N ARG A 135 11.02 3.06 5.21
CA ARG A 135 9.82 3.84 5.59
C ARG A 135 8.73 2.94 6.15
N VAL A 136 7.92 3.52 7.04
CA VAL A 136 6.70 2.89 7.56
C VAL A 136 5.50 3.59 6.90
N PRO A 137 4.50 2.86 6.37
CA PRO A 137 3.30 3.48 5.82
C PRO A 137 2.54 4.26 6.89
N GLN A 138 2.15 5.48 6.55
CA GLN A 138 1.31 6.33 7.39
C GLN A 138 -0.03 6.55 6.69
N GLY A 139 -1.12 6.48 7.46
CA GLY A 139 -2.46 6.75 6.93
C GLY A 139 -2.60 8.21 6.51
N ARG A 140 -3.21 8.44 5.35
CA ARG A 140 -3.53 9.80 4.87
C ARG A 140 -4.52 10.47 5.82
N ASP A 141 -4.24 11.70 6.20
CA ASP A 141 -5.11 12.54 7.01
C ASP A 141 -5.20 13.95 6.42
N ALA A 142 -6.35 14.30 5.85
CA ALA A 142 -6.57 15.61 5.24
C ALA A 142 -6.55 16.77 6.25
N GLY A 143 -6.62 16.49 7.55
CA GLY A 143 -6.51 17.49 8.62
C GLY A 143 -5.08 17.82 9.03
N ILE A 144 -4.07 17.06 8.56
CA ILE A 144 -2.67 17.21 8.95
C ILE A 144 -1.83 17.46 7.70
N PRO A 145 -1.20 18.65 7.55
CA PRO A 145 -0.42 18.99 6.35
C PRO A 145 0.66 17.97 5.97
N ASP A 146 1.29 17.33 6.94
CA ASP A 146 2.32 16.31 6.69
C ASP A 146 1.73 15.03 6.04
N PHE A 147 0.44 14.77 6.23
CA PHE A 147 -0.25 13.54 5.83
C PHE A 147 -1.43 13.77 4.86
N ASP A 148 -1.65 15.00 4.39
CA ASP A 148 -2.82 15.34 3.56
C ASP A 148 -2.70 14.87 2.10
N THR A 149 -1.48 14.55 1.67
CA THR A 149 -1.10 14.20 0.30
C THR A 149 -0.39 12.85 0.30
N LEU A 150 -0.83 11.94 -0.58
CA LEU A 150 -0.18 10.65 -0.78
C LEU A 150 1.23 10.87 -1.35
N GLY A 151 2.20 10.09 -0.89
CA GLY A 151 3.60 10.21 -1.31
C GLY A 151 4.42 11.21 -0.51
N ASN A 152 3.80 12.03 0.35
CA ASN A 152 4.55 12.82 1.33
C ASN A 152 5.40 11.89 2.22
N THR A 153 6.62 12.33 2.54
CA THR A 153 7.55 11.60 3.39
C THR A 153 8.06 12.50 4.50
N GLY A 154 8.41 11.90 5.63
CA GLY A 154 8.94 12.61 6.80
C GLY A 154 9.44 11.64 7.86
N GLY A 155 9.68 12.17 9.05
CA GLY A 155 10.22 11.41 10.18
C GLY A 155 11.74 11.26 10.15
N GLU A 156 12.30 10.80 11.28
CA GLU A 156 13.73 10.68 11.50
C GLU A 156 14.04 9.34 12.18
N LYS A 157 15.02 8.59 11.64
CA LYS A 157 15.50 7.34 12.25
C LYS A 157 16.32 7.60 13.51
N ASP A 158 17.10 8.68 13.51
CA ASP A 158 17.94 9.14 14.60
C ASP A 158 17.63 10.62 14.83
N HIS A 159 17.32 11.00 16.07
CA HIS A 159 17.00 12.38 16.42
C HIS A 159 18.08 12.94 17.35
N GLN A 160 18.56 14.15 17.04
CA GLN A 160 19.56 14.86 17.85
C GLN A 160 18.86 15.90 18.72
N LEU A 161 18.79 15.63 20.01
CA LEU A 161 18.22 16.58 20.97
C LEU A 161 19.13 17.79 21.16
N SER A 162 18.72 18.90 20.58
CA SER A 162 19.37 20.20 20.68
C SER A 162 19.00 20.92 21.99
N VAL A 163 19.79 21.92 22.34
CA VAL A 163 19.51 22.78 23.52
C VAL A 163 18.17 23.51 23.40
N ALA A 164 17.71 23.81 22.19
CA ALA A 164 16.42 24.47 21.96
C ALA A 164 15.21 23.55 22.25
N GLU A 165 15.42 22.23 22.24
CA GLU A 165 14.39 21.23 22.55
C GLU A 165 14.37 20.85 24.04
N LEU A 166 15.27 21.44 24.84
CA LEU A 166 15.24 21.31 26.30
C LEU A 166 14.35 22.39 26.91
N ALA A 167 13.53 22.00 27.90
CA ALA A 167 12.79 22.96 28.70
C ALA A 167 13.75 23.93 29.41
N GLN A 168 13.45 25.22 29.34
CA GLN A 168 14.21 26.23 30.08
C GLN A 168 14.10 25.93 31.58
N HIS A 169 15.24 25.79 32.24
CA HIS A 169 15.33 25.57 33.69
C HIS A 169 16.43 26.46 34.27
N ASN A 170 16.33 26.75 35.57
CA ASN A 170 17.35 27.48 36.31
C ASN A 170 17.63 26.78 37.65
N HIS A 171 18.83 26.98 38.17
CA HIS A 171 19.17 26.59 39.53
C HIS A 171 19.40 27.85 40.36
N THR A 172 18.61 28.02 41.42
CA THR A 172 18.83 29.04 42.43
C THR A 172 19.71 28.45 43.53
N VAL A 173 20.93 28.97 43.68
CA VAL A 173 21.81 28.58 44.78
C VAL A 173 21.56 29.52 45.96
N GLY A 174 21.00 28.99 47.04
CA GLY A 174 20.87 29.69 48.32
C GLY A 174 22.13 29.47 49.16
N TYR A 175 22.84 30.54 49.52
CA TYR A 175 23.94 30.49 50.47
C TYR A 175 23.41 30.76 51.88
N SER A 176 23.69 29.87 52.84
CA SER A 176 23.37 30.06 54.26
C SER A 176 24.68 30.06 55.04
N ASP A 177 25.07 31.22 55.56
CA ASP A 177 26.21 31.33 56.47
C ASP A 177 25.72 31.14 57.91
N THR A 178 26.08 30.03 58.55
CA THR A 178 25.86 29.84 59.99
C THR A 178 27.13 30.20 60.74
N SER A 179 27.29 31.49 61.05
CA SER A 179 28.34 31.93 61.95
C SER A 179 28.11 31.34 63.36
N SER A 180 28.91 30.32 63.71
CA SER A 180 28.99 29.79 65.06
C SER A 180 30.31 30.26 65.69
N GLY A 181 30.24 31.36 66.44
CA GLY A 181 31.36 31.82 67.26
C GLY A 181 31.43 33.34 67.36
N ASN A 182 31.34 33.84 68.59
CA ASN A 182 31.75 35.19 68.94
C ASN A 182 33.28 35.25 68.88
N GLY A 183 33.82 35.40 67.67
CA GLY A 183 35.25 35.44 67.40
C GLY A 183 35.46 36.11 66.05
N THR A 184 36.24 37.19 66.05
CA THR A 184 36.58 37.96 64.86
C THR A 184 37.48 37.10 63.96
N TYR A 185 36.85 36.28 63.12
CA TYR A 185 37.53 35.69 61.97
C TYR A 185 37.47 36.72 60.86
N ALA A 186 38.62 37.30 60.54
CA ALA A 186 38.79 38.11 59.34
C ALA A 186 38.48 37.22 58.13
N HIS A 187 37.29 37.37 57.54
CA HIS A 187 37.10 37.01 56.15
C HIS A 187 38.05 37.92 55.36
N GLY A 188 39.16 37.36 54.89
CA GLY A 188 40.05 38.06 53.97
C GLY A 188 39.24 38.59 52.79
N ASN A 189 39.01 39.89 52.79
CA ASN A 189 38.44 40.74 51.74
C ASN A 189 37.72 40.03 50.58
N LEU A 190 36.41 39.83 50.72
CA LEU A 190 35.45 40.01 49.62
C LEU A 190 34.16 40.73 50.07
N HIS A 191 34.25 41.58 51.11
CA HIS A 191 33.25 42.63 51.33
C HIS A 191 33.76 43.91 50.64
N ASN A 192 33.55 44.01 49.33
CA ASN A 192 33.85 45.21 48.58
C ASN A 192 32.71 46.22 48.75
N THR A 193 32.90 47.18 49.64
CA THR A 193 32.21 48.47 49.65
C THR A 193 32.72 49.33 48.49
N ALA A 194 32.35 48.97 47.25
CA ALA A 194 32.42 49.83 46.07
C ALA A 194 31.70 49.14 44.92
N ALA A 195 30.69 49.82 44.37
CA ALA A 195 30.23 49.74 42.99
C ALA A 195 30.68 48.50 42.19
N TYR A 196 30.09 47.36 42.49
CA TYR A 196 29.77 46.39 41.48
C TYR A 196 28.26 46.32 41.51
N THR A 197 27.62 46.63 40.38
CA THR A 197 26.37 45.95 40.07
C THR A 197 26.64 44.50 40.42
N LEU A 198 25.95 43.98 41.44
CA LEU A 198 25.73 42.55 41.52
C LEU A 198 24.93 42.24 40.25
N GLU A 199 25.63 42.17 39.12
CA GLU A 199 25.32 41.20 38.12
C GLU A 199 25.28 39.94 38.96
N SER A 200 24.06 39.52 39.30
CA SER A 200 23.81 38.20 39.84
C SER A 200 24.85 37.33 39.21
N ALA A 201 25.72 36.71 40.02
CA ALA A 201 26.60 35.67 39.53
C ALA A 201 25.64 34.56 39.09
N THR A 202 25.06 34.74 37.91
CA THR A 202 24.54 33.73 37.06
C THR A 202 25.78 32.94 36.74
N THR A 203 26.17 32.05 37.66
CA THR A 203 26.73 30.76 37.27
C THR A 203 25.88 30.38 36.08
N VAL A 204 26.44 30.52 34.88
CA VAL A 204 25.68 30.44 33.66
C VAL A 204 25.16 29.02 33.67
N ASN A 205 23.89 28.86 34.04
CA ASN A 205 23.18 27.60 33.88
C ASN A 205 23.11 27.45 32.36
N LEU A 206 24.17 26.87 31.79
CA LEU A 206 24.18 26.53 30.38
C LEU A 206 23.14 25.43 30.27
N ASN A 207 22.09 25.67 29.51
CA ASN A 207 21.20 24.61 29.07
C ASN A 207 22.11 23.62 28.32
N THR A 208 22.48 22.51 28.96
CA THR A 208 23.41 21.55 28.39
C THR A 208 22.65 20.28 28.05
N GLY A 209 22.66 19.94 26.76
CA GLY A 209 22.34 18.61 26.27
C GLY A 209 23.62 17.96 25.74
N SER A 210 23.67 16.63 25.72
CA SER A 210 24.78 15.91 25.10
C SER A 210 24.89 16.24 23.60
N ASN A 211 23.80 16.71 22.98
CA ASN A 211 23.70 16.97 21.55
C ASN A 211 24.14 15.76 20.71
N VAL A 212 23.86 14.55 21.23
CA VAL A 212 24.16 13.27 20.60
C VAL A 212 22.86 12.69 20.10
N ALA A 213 22.85 12.21 18.86
CA ALA A 213 21.69 11.56 18.27
C ALA A 213 21.37 10.24 18.98
N HIS A 214 20.08 9.96 19.15
CA HIS A 214 19.60 8.67 19.63
C HIS A 214 18.66 8.03 18.61
N ASN A 215 18.61 6.70 18.63
CA ASN A 215 17.64 5.95 17.84
C ASN A 215 16.22 6.41 18.22
N ASN A 216 15.42 6.71 17.21
CA ASN A 216 14.01 7.09 17.34
C ASN A 216 13.08 6.00 16.78
N MET A 217 13.64 4.90 16.27
CA MET A 217 12.86 3.76 15.78
C MET A 217 12.47 2.84 16.93
N GLY A 218 11.17 2.51 17.01
CA GLY A 218 10.69 1.41 17.85
C GLY A 218 11.16 0.05 17.34
N PRO A 219 10.96 -1.05 18.08
CA PRO A 219 11.24 -2.40 17.59
C PRO A 219 10.46 -2.70 16.30
N TYR A 220 11.13 -3.27 15.30
CA TYR A 220 10.55 -3.55 13.98
C TYR A 220 10.98 -4.90 13.41
N PHE A 221 10.21 -5.40 12.45
CA PHE A 221 10.61 -6.44 11.51
C PHE A 221 10.42 -5.92 10.09
N VAL A 222 11.27 -6.35 9.15
CA VAL A 222 11.31 -5.80 7.81
C VAL A 222 10.57 -6.71 6.84
N THR A 223 9.68 -6.13 6.04
CA THR A 223 9.05 -6.76 4.87
C THR A 223 9.17 -5.85 3.67
N ASN A 224 9.14 -6.42 2.48
CA ASN A 224 8.93 -5.66 1.26
C ASN A 224 7.46 -5.20 1.19
N TYR A 225 7.19 -4.27 0.28
CA TYR A 225 5.83 -3.92 -0.13
C TYR A 225 5.70 -4.13 -1.63
N ILE A 226 4.58 -4.69 -2.06
CA ILE A 226 4.25 -4.86 -3.47
C ILE A 226 2.92 -4.17 -3.78
N ILE A 227 2.74 -3.79 -5.04
CA ILE A 227 1.54 -3.11 -5.55
C ILE A 227 0.94 -3.88 -6.73
N GLN A 228 -0.37 -4.10 -6.72
CA GLN A 228 -1.10 -4.73 -7.83
C GLN A 228 -1.10 -3.81 -9.05
N THR A 229 -0.71 -4.31 -10.22
CA THR A 229 -0.56 -3.55 -11.48
C THR A 229 -1.80 -3.51 -12.35
#